data_AF-G2KSU3-F1
#
_entry.id   AF-G2KSU3-F1
#
_cell.length_a   1.000
_cell.length_b   1.000
_cell.length_c   1.000
_cell.angle_alpha   90.00
_cell.angle_beta   90.00
_cell.angle_gamma   90.00
#
_symmetry.space_group_name_H-M   'P 1'
#
loop_
_entity.id
_entity.type
_entity.pdbx_description
1 polymer ?
#
loop_
_entity_poly.entity_id
_entity_poly.type
_entity_poly.pdbx_seq_one_letter_code
_entity_poly.pdbx_strand_id
1 'polypeptide(L)' 'MKSDLRQFECLLSMNRTPEEEAGYLLEQYQNEAFAIAQDCASLFEGVGNAEASSYWKQVCDCLRRGLH' A
#
# COMPACT_ATOMS: atom_id res chain seq x y z
N MET A 1 -0.28 19.11 -12.59
CA MET A 1 -0.78 18.62 -11.28
C MET A 1 0.39 18.00 -10.55
N LYS A 2 0.94 18.69 -9.55
CA LYS A 2 1.85 18.07 -8.58
C LYS A 2 0.95 17.36 -7.57
N SER A 3 0.46 16.17 -7.92
CA SER A 3 -0.14 15.30 -6.91
C SER A 3 0.95 15.07 -5.87
N ASP A 4 0.63 15.49 -4.65
CA ASP A 4 1.56 15.89 -3.63
C ASP A 4 2.40 14.68 -3.21
N LEU A 5 3.71 14.74 -3.43
CA LEU A 5 4.63 13.68 -3.00
C LEU A 5 4.46 13.39 -1.49
N ARG A 6 3.98 14.38 -0.72
CA ARG A 6 3.63 14.23 0.70
C ARG A 6 2.37 13.40 0.96
N GLN A 7 1.35 13.44 0.09
CA GLN A 7 0.22 12.53 0.20
C GLN A 7 0.67 11.09 -0.06
N PHE A 8 1.59 10.92 -1.01
CA PHE A 8 2.27 9.65 -1.20
C PHE A 8 3.11 9.29 0.04
N GLU A 9 4.00 10.13 0.54
CA GLU A 9 4.80 9.83 1.74
C GLU A 9 3.96 9.53 3.00
N CYS A 10 2.77 10.12 3.13
CA CYS A 10 1.82 9.79 4.20
C CYS A 10 1.16 8.41 4.01
N LEU A 11 0.85 7.99 2.79
CA LEU A 11 0.45 6.60 2.48
C LEU A 11 1.63 5.62 2.62
N LEU A 12 2.84 6.09 2.32
CA LEU A 12 4.08 5.31 2.29
C LEU A 12 4.85 5.36 3.59
N SER A 13 4.26 5.93 4.64
CA SER A 13 4.89 5.87 5.93
C SER A 13 4.81 4.41 6.36
N MET A 14 5.87 3.64 6.05
CA MET A 14 6.18 2.31 6.56
C MET A 14 6.38 2.32 8.09
N ASN A 15 5.77 3.30 8.76
CA ASN A 15 5.64 3.48 10.19
C ASN A 15 4.58 2.53 10.79
N ARG A 16 3.84 1.84 9.93
CA ARG A 16 2.86 0.80 10.27
C ARG A 16 3.35 -0.55 9.75
N THR A 17 2.93 -1.62 10.40
CA THR A 17 3.14 -2.97 9.86
C THR A 17 2.27 -3.18 8.60
N PRO A 18 2.63 -4.13 7.72
CA PRO A 18 1.80 -4.46 6.56
C PRO A 18 0.35 -4.81 6.93
N GLU A 19 0.13 -5.47 8.07
CA GLU A 19 -1.20 -5.78 8.60
C GLU A 19 -1.98 -4.52 9.04
N GLU A 20 -1.32 -3.60 9.73
CA GLU A 20 -1.92 -2.33 10.15
C GLU A 20 -2.31 -1.46 8.94
N GLU A 21 -1.45 -1.42 7.93
CA GLU A 21 -1.72 -0.70 6.68
C GLU A 21 -2.86 -1.36 5.89
N ALA A 22 -2.89 -2.69 5.82
CA ALA A 22 -4.01 -3.41 5.21
C ALA A 22 -5.34 -3.11 5.94
N GLY A 23 -5.33 -3.09 7.28
CA GLY A 23 -6.49 -2.71 8.08
C GLY A 23 -6.96 -1.28 7.80
N TYR A 24 -6.02 -0.33 7.77
CA TYR A 24 -6.31 1.06 7.42
C TYR A 24 -6.90 1.20 6.01
N LEU A 25 -6.33 0.52 5.02
CA LEU A 25 -6.84 0.58 3.64
C LEU A 25 -8.25 0.00 3.54
N LEU A 26 -8.55 -1.09 4.23
CA LEU A 26 -9.91 -1.65 4.27
C LEU A 26 -10.91 -0.69 4.91
N GLU A 27 -10.53 -0.04 6.01
CA GLU A 27 -11.40 0.92 6.70
C GLU A 27 -11.74 2.13 5.81
N GLN A 28 -10.74 2.68 5.11
CA GLN A 28 -10.90 3.91 4.35
C GLN A 28 -11.43 3.68 2.92
N TYR A 29 -10.98 2.63 2.25
CA TYR A 29 -11.20 2.42 0.82
C TYR A 29 -11.94 1.11 0.48
N GLN A 30 -12.18 0.25 1.47
CA GLN A 30 -12.98 -0.98 1.35
C GLN A 30 -12.57 -1.83 0.13
N ASN A 31 -13.43 -1.90 -0.90
CA ASN A 31 -13.22 -2.71 -2.10
C ASN A 31 -12.03 -2.24 -2.96
N GLU A 32 -11.60 -0.99 -2.80
CA GLU A 32 -10.48 -0.41 -3.55
C GLU A 32 -9.13 -0.65 -2.84
N ALA A 33 -9.14 -1.09 -1.58
CA ALA A 33 -7.94 -1.29 -0.76
C ALA A 33 -6.88 -2.16 -1.46
N PHE A 34 -7.30 -3.27 -2.06
CA PHE A 34 -6.38 -4.18 -2.74
C PHE A 34 -5.78 -3.57 -4.01
N ALA A 35 -6.59 -2.86 -4.81
CA ALA A 35 -6.12 -2.19 -6.02
C ALA A 35 -5.08 -1.11 -5.68
N ILE A 36 -5.34 -0.32 -4.64
CA ILE A 36 -4.42 0.71 -4.14
C ILE A 36 -3.08 0.09 -3.72
N ALA A 37 -3.11 -0.98 -2.92
CA ALA A 37 -1.88 -1.66 -2.49
C ALA A 37 -1.07 -2.24 -3.67
N GLN A 38 -1.76 -2.77 -4.69
CA GLN A 38 -1.13 -3.31 -5.90
C GLN A 38 -0.50 -2.22 -6.77
N ASP A 39 -1.19 -1.09 -6.93
CA ASP A 39 -0.68 0.07 -7.66
C ASP A 39 0.56 0.65 -6.97
N CYS A 40 0.55 0.74 -5.64
CA CYS A 40 1.73 1.13 -4.87
C CYS A 40 2.90 0.16 -5.08
N ALA A 41 2.67 -1.15 -4.96
CA ALA A 41 3.73 -2.15 -5.17
C ALA A 41 4.38 -2.02 -6.56
N SER A 42 3.56 -1.82 -7.60
CA SER A 42 3.99 -1.66 -8.99
C SER A 42 4.73 -0.34 -9.21
N LEU A 43 4.27 0.74 -8.57
CA LEU A 43 4.92 2.04 -8.64
C LEU A 43 6.33 2.00 -8.02
N PHE A 44 6.49 1.39 -6.83
CA PHE A 44 7.82 1.26 -6.20
C PHE A 44 8.76 0.31 -6.93
N GLU A 45 8.22 -0.74 -7.54
CA GLU A 45 8.99 -1.61 -8.43
C GLU A 45 9.50 -0.83 -9.64
N GLY A 46 8.64 0.00 -10.26
CA GLY A 46 9.00 0.83 -11.41
C GLY A 46 10.07 1.90 -11.13
N VAL A 47 10.11 2.44 -9.90
CA VAL A 47 11.15 3.40 -9.49
C VAL A 47 12.38 2.74 -8.84
N GLY A 48 12.43 1.41 -8.78
CA GLY A 48 13.56 0.66 -8.23
C GLY A 48 13.68 0.68 -6.70
N ASN A 49 12.61 1.03 -5.98
CA ASN A 49 12.57 0.98 -4.53
C ASN A 49 12.09 -0.41 -4.07
N ALA A 50 13.02 -1.36 -3.97
CA ALA A 50 12.73 -2.74 -3.63
C ALA A 50 12.12 -2.91 -2.22
N GLU A 51 12.54 -2.09 -1.26
CA GLU A 51 12.04 -2.13 0.12
C GLU A 51 10.56 -1.75 0.18
N ALA A 52 10.19 -0.61 -0.39
CA ALA A 52 8.81 -0.16 -0.45
C ALA A 52 7.94 -1.10 -1.30
N SER A 53 8.46 -1.60 -2.43
CA SER A 53 7.74 -2.58 -3.25
C SER A 53 7.45 -3.86 -2.47
N SER A 54 8.44 -4.38 -1.73
CA SER A 54 8.29 -5.56 -0.87
C SER A 54 7.27 -5.33 0.24
N TYR A 55 7.28 -4.15 0.87
CA TYR A 55 6.29 -3.76 1.87
C TYR A 55 4.86 -3.81 1.31
N TRP A 56 4.60 -3.15 0.17
CA TRP A 56 3.26 -3.14 -0.43
C TRP A 56 2.81 -4.50 -0.95
N LYS A 57 3.75 -5.37 -1.39
CA LYS A 57 3.44 -6.77 -1.70
C LYS A 57 2.96 -7.53 -0.45
N GLN A 58 3.57 -7.30 0.71
CA GLN A 58 3.10 -7.88 1.98
C GLN A 58 1.71 -7.34 2.38
N VAL A 59 1.46 -6.03 2.21
CA VAL A 59 0.13 -5.45 2.44
C VAL A 59 -0.92 -6.12 1.55
N CYS A 60 -0.62 -6.35 0.27
CA CYS A 60 -1.51 -7.10 -0.64
C CYS A 60 -1.80 -8.52 -0.12
N ASP A 61 -0.79 -9.21 0.42
CA ASP A 61 -0.96 -10.55 0.98
C ASP A 61 -1.83 -10.52 2.25
N CYS A 62 -1.69 -9.52 3.11
CA CYS A 62 -2.55 -9.30 4.27
C CYS A 62 -4.01 -9.07 3.84
N LEU A 63 -4.25 -8.18 2.88
CA LEU A 63 -5.58 -7.91 2.32
C LEU A 63 -6.22 -9.15 1.70
N ARG A 64 -5.45 -9.96 0.97
CA ARG A 64 -5.93 -11.20 0.36
C ARG A 64 -6.36 -12.24 1.41
N ARG A 65 -5.67 -12.30 2.55
CA ARG A 65 -6.04 -13.21 3.66
C ARG A 65 -7.29 -12.75 4.40
N GLY A 66 -7.56 -11.44 4.47
CA GLY A 66 -8.73 -10.87 5.15
C GLY A 66 -10.02 -10.84 4.33
N LEU A 67 -9.95 -11.08 3.01
CA LEU A 67 -11.09 -11.07 2.08
C LEU A 67 -11.96 -12.36 2.11
N HIS A 68 -11.94 -13.12 3.21
CA HIS A 68 -12.70 -14.38 3.38
C HIS A 68 -13.96 -14.21 4.22
#